data_AF-A0A9D7NUY6-F1
#
_entry.id   AF-A0A9D7NUY6-F1
#
_cell.length_a   1.000
_cell.length_b   1.000
_cell.length_c   1.000
_cell.angle_alpha   90.00
_cell.angle_beta   90.00
_cell.angle_gamma   90.00
#
_symmetry.space_group_name_H-M   'P 1'
#
loop_
_entity.id
_entity.type
_entity.pdbx_description
1 polymer ?
#
loop_
_entity_poly.entity_id
_entity_poly.type
_entity_poly.pdbx_seq_one_letter_code
_entity_poly.pdbx_strand_id
1 'polypeptide(L)'
;MFRSTWSLLLGSLLVLSACKKEDPVEPEPTPTPTPVDVDLSITGAEGVRMILDGAEISLIASSGGDLQAVPEAFGQDATPPALSQRYYSCYLYNGVQDLERFRMVKGTLSYEAPQVVPDAMYTFFTPSTYAYGVATLGGQGVELTYTDPTGVAWRTTCAGQSASTFTIVDVENGSDGLGPYVIVKADFTATFANCSTGATKTASDGVLVLRFREFF
;
A
#
# COMPACT_ATOMS: atom_id res chain seq x y z
N MET A 1 44.39 84.32 -43.12
CA MET A 1 44.97 85.38 -42.28
C MET A 1 44.23 85.38 -40.94
N PHE A 2 44.98 85.42 -39.84
CA PHE A 2 44.62 85.88 -38.48
C PHE A 2 43.47 85.15 -37.74
N ARG A 3 43.80 84.36 -36.70
CA ARG A 3 43.73 84.68 -35.24
C ARG A 3 42.29 84.48 -34.70
N SER A 4 41.97 84.06 -33.47
CA SER A 4 42.64 83.68 -32.22
C SER A 4 41.49 83.67 -31.18
N THR A 5 41.56 82.81 -30.15
CA THR A 5 40.98 82.97 -28.77
C THR A 5 39.44 83.11 -28.62
N TRP A 6 38.73 82.71 -27.56
CA TRP A 6 38.86 81.84 -26.38
C TRP A 6 37.43 81.76 -25.77
N SER A 7 37.10 80.61 -25.17
CA SER A 7 36.20 80.33 -24.02
C SER A 7 34.95 81.18 -23.73
N LEU A 8 33.80 80.48 -23.53
CA LEU A 8 33.06 80.51 -22.24
C LEU A 8 32.02 79.37 -22.14
N LEU A 9 31.98 78.81 -20.94
CA LEU A 9 31.21 77.67 -20.44
C LEU A 9 29.73 77.96 -20.17
N LEU A 10 29.00 76.84 -19.94
CA LEU A 10 27.78 76.55 -19.15
C LEU A 10 26.69 75.97 -20.06
N GLY A 11 26.13 74.79 -19.85
CA GLY A 11 26.09 73.92 -18.68
C GLY A 11 24.67 73.36 -18.61
N SER A 12 24.50 72.04 -18.76
CA SER A 12 23.25 71.37 -18.42
C SER A 12 23.54 69.93 -18.03
N LEU A 13 23.23 69.65 -16.76
CA LEU A 13 23.33 68.38 -16.06
C LEU A 13 22.71 67.23 -16.86
N LEU A 14 23.49 66.16 -17.03
CA LEU A 14 22.97 64.82 -17.28
C LEU A 14 22.65 64.18 -15.93
N VAL A 15 21.37 63.91 -15.67
CA VAL A 15 20.93 63.05 -14.57
C VAL A 15 21.22 61.61 -14.97
N LEU A 16 22.28 61.03 -14.43
CA LEU A 16 22.52 59.59 -14.50
C LEU A 16 21.55 58.91 -13.52
N SER A 17 20.46 58.36 -14.06
CA SER A 17 19.64 57.38 -13.34
C SER A 17 20.47 56.12 -13.15
N ALA A 18 20.94 55.89 -11.92
CA ALA A 18 21.59 54.65 -11.53
C ALA A 18 20.53 53.54 -11.44
N CYS A 19 20.34 52.77 -12.51
CA CYS A 19 19.71 51.45 -12.40
C CYS A 19 20.67 50.55 -11.62
N LYS A 20 20.43 50.39 -10.32
CA LYS A 20 20.93 49.23 -9.57
C LYS A 20 20.34 47.99 -10.22
N LYS A 21 21.21 47.13 -10.76
CA LYS A 21 20.85 45.77 -11.16
C LYS A 21 20.48 45.03 -9.88
N GLU A 22 19.19 44.72 -9.70
CA GLU A 22 18.74 43.84 -8.62
C GLU A 22 19.29 42.45 -8.90
N ASP A 23 19.98 41.87 -7.93
CA ASP A 23 20.47 40.50 -8.01
C ASP A 23 19.27 39.54 -8.16
N PRO A 24 19.40 38.46 -8.95
CA PRO A 24 18.32 37.48 -9.08
C PRO A 24 18.06 36.87 -7.72
N VAL A 25 16.85 37.07 -7.19
CA VAL A 25 16.39 36.35 -5.99
C VAL A 25 16.29 34.87 -6.38
N GLU A 26 17.24 34.09 -5.90
CA GLU A 26 17.20 32.63 -5.99
C GLU A 26 15.91 32.16 -5.33
N PRO A 27 15.04 31.40 -6.03
CA PRO A 27 13.80 30.93 -5.44
C PRO A 27 14.14 30.05 -4.24
N GLU A 28 13.59 30.38 -3.07
CA GLU A 28 13.72 29.52 -1.89
C GLU A 28 13.28 28.09 -2.29
N PRO A 29 14.04 27.06 -1.89
CA PRO A 29 13.64 25.69 -2.16
C PRO A 29 12.28 25.47 -1.50
N THR A 30 11.26 25.18 -2.32
CA THR A 30 9.95 24.77 -1.84
C THR A 30 10.18 23.61 -0.87
N PRO A 31 9.70 23.67 0.38
CA PRO A 31 9.86 22.56 1.31
C PRO A 31 9.22 21.33 0.67
N THR A 32 10.03 20.30 0.41
CA THR A 32 9.51 18.99 0.02
C THR A 32 8.57 18.55 1.13
N PRO A 33 7.28 18.25 0.86
CA PRO A 33 6.38 17.76 1.89
C PRO A 33 7.01 16.52 2.52
N THR A 34 7.26 16.58 3.83
CA THR A 34 7.65 15.40 4.59
C THR A 34 6.50 14.39 4.47
N PRO A 35 6.75 13.14 4.04
CA PRO A 35 5.72 12.11 4.08
C PRO A 35 5.13 12.09 5.49
N VAL A 36 3.81 12.22 5.60
CA VAL A 36 3.14 11.99 6.88
C VAL A 36 3.37 10.54 7.22
N ASP A 37 4.22 10.27 8.22
CA ASP A 37 4.53 8.91 8.67
C ASP A 37 3.26 8.38 9.34
N VAL A 38 2.45 7.64 8.58
CA VAL A 38 1.26 6.99 9.10
C VAL A 38 1.70 5.76 9.88
N ASP A 39 1.34 5.71 11.15
CA ASP A 39 1.65 4.56 12.01
C ASP A 39 0.82 3.34 11.61
N LEU A 40 1.46 2.41 10.91
CA LEU A 40 0.98 1.05 10.67
C LEU A 40 1.39 0.14 11.85
N SER A 41 0.78 0.39 13.01
CA SER A 41 0.82 -0.48 14.19
C SER A 41 -0.46 -1.32 14.28
N ILE A 42 -0.45 -2.40 15.06
CA ILE A 42 -1.61 -3.31 15.18
C ILE A 42 -2.87 -2.58 15.70
N THR A 43 -2.67 -1.55 16.53
CA THR A 43 -3.71 -0.66 17.06
C THR A 43 -3.87 0.65 16.26
N GLY A 44 -3.09 0.81 15.20
CA GLY A 44 -2.97 2.02 14.41
C GLY A 44 -3.91 2.04 13.20
N ALA A 45 -3.44 2.63 12.11
CA ALA A 45 -4.20 2.65 10.86
C ALA A 45 -4.12 1.30 10.14
N GLU A 46 -5.21 0.91 9.49
CA GLU A 46 -5.25 -0.25 8.60
C GLU A 46 -4.88 0.18 7.17
N GLY A 47 -3.98 -0.56 6.53
CA GLY A 47 -3.41 -0.17 5.25
C GLY A 47 -2.18 -0.99 4.86
N VAL A 48 -1.49 -0.51 3.83
CA VAL A 48 -0.22 -1.07 3.37
C VAL A 48 0.74 0.06 2.98
N ARG A 49 2.01 -0.13 3.31
CA ARG A 49 3.13 0.66 2.82
C ARG A 49 4.17 -0.27 2.21
N MET A 50 4.79 0.11 1.10
CA MET A 50 5.90 -0.62 0.49
C MET A 50 6.72 0.29 -0.42
N ILE A 51 7.96 -0.11 -0.71
CA ILE A 51 8.78 0.49 -1.76
C ILE A 51 8.67 -0.40 -3.00
N LEU A 52 7.98 0.07 -4.04
CA LEU A 52 7.77 -0.65 -5.29
C LEU A 52 8.67 -0.06 -6.39
N ASP A 53 9.66 -0.82 -6.83
CA ASP A 53 10.70 -0.38 -7.79
C ASP A 53 11.35 0.97 -7.41
N GLY A 54 11.58 1.17 -6.11
CA GLY A 54 12.18 2.39 -5.56
C GLY A 54 11.20 3.55 -5.32
N ALA A 55 9.93 3.41 -5.69
CA ALA A 55 8.88 4.38 -5.39
C ALA A 55 8.09 3.96 -4.15
N GLU A 56 7.89 4.88 -3.22
CA GLU A 56 7.05 4.63 -2.05
C GLU A 56 5.57 4.56 -2.46
N ILE A 57 4.91 3.49 -2.04
CA ILE A 57 3.48 3.28 -2.16
C ILE A 57 2.91 3.23 -0.75
N SER A 58 1.94 4.09 -0.45
CA SER A 58 1.19 4.09 0.80
C SER A 58 -0.30 4.12 0.49
N LEU A 59 -1.03 3.12 0.99
CA LEU A 59 -2.46 2.95 0.81
C LEU A 59 -3.06 2.73 2.20
N ILE A 60 -3.73 3.76 2.72
CA ILE A 60 -4.31 3.74 4.06
C ILE A 60 -5.84 3.82 3.93
N ALA A 61 -6.55 2.98 4.67
CA ALA A 61 -8.00 3.06 4.74
C ALA A 61 -8.38 4.39 5.42
N SER A 62 -9.09 5.26 4.70
CA SER A 62 -9.52 6.57 5.21
C SER A 62 -10.86 6.50 5.93
N SER A 63 -11.63 5.44 5.65
CA SER A 63 -12.88 5.11 6.30
C SER A 63 -13.08 3.60 6.34
N GLY A 64 -13.99 3.11 7.19
CA GLY A 64 -14.32 1.68 7.25
C GLY A 64 -14.93 1.10 5.97
N GLY A 65 -15.34 1.94 5.00
CA GLY A 65 -15.80 1.48 3.68
C GLY A 65 -14.67 1.22 2.68
N ASP A 66 -13.47 1.75 2.94
CA ASP A 66 -12.28 1.54 2.11
C ASP A 66 -11.61 0.20 2.39
N LEU A 67 -11.94 -0.44 3.52
CA LEU A 67 -11.45 -1.76 3.89
C LEU A 67 -12.60 -2.76 3.87
N GLN A 68 -12.46 -3.80 3.08
CA GLN A 68 -13.48 -4.84 2.99
C GLN A 68 -12.84 -6.19 3.27
N ALA A 69 -13.36 -6.84 4.32
CA ALA A 69 -12.96 -8.17 4.75
C ALA A 69 -14.02 -9.17 4.29
N VAL A 70 -13.63 -10.17 3.52
CA VAL A 70 -14.56 -11.16 2.96
C VAL A 70 -14.05 -12.58 3.25
N PRO A 71 -14.82 -13.40 3.98
CA PRO A 71 -14.65 -14.83 3.96
C PRO A 71 -15.19 -15.36 2.64
N GLU A 72 -14.35 -16.04 1.88
CA GLU A 72 -14.74 -16.64 0.61
C GLU A 72 -14.75 -18.16 0.76
N ALA A 73 -15.89 -18.76 0.42
CA ALA A 73 -16.09 -20.19 0.56
C ALA A 73 -15.40 -20.96 -0.57
N PHE A 74 -14.76 -22.07 -0.23
CA PHE A 74 -14.27 -23.04 -1.20
C PHE A 74 -14.82 -24.42 -0.81
N GLY A 75 -15.50 -25.11 -1.74
CA GLY A 75 -15.98 -26.49 -1.52
C GLY A 75 -16.91 -26.68 -0.32
N GLN A 76 -18.04 -25.96 -0.26
CA GLN A 76 -19.02 -26.17 0.81
C GLN A 76 -19.78 -27.48 0.60
N ASP A 77 -19.48 -28.48 1.43
CA ASP A 77 -20.33 -29.65 1.55
C ASP A 77 -21.56 -29.30 2.39
N ALA A 78 -22.74 -29.48 1.78
CA ALA A 78 -24.02 -28.98 2.29
C ALA A 78 -24.55 -29.70 3.56
N THR A 79 -23.80 -30.64 4.15
CA THR A 79 -24.26 -31.39 5.33
C THR A 79 -23.08 -31.83 6.20
N PRO A 80 -22.89 -31.24 7.40
CA PRO A 80 -21.99 -31.81 8.41
C PRO A 80 -22.41 -33.25 8.76
N PRO A 81 -21.48 -34.18 9.04
CA PRO A 81 -20.04 -34.02 9.14
C PRO A 81 -19.34 -34.18 7.79
N ALA A 82 -18.90 -33.08 7.19
CA ALA A 82 -18.08 -33.05 5.98
C ALA A 82 -17.01 -31.97 6.13
N LEU A 83 -15.83 -32.22 5.57
CA LEU A 83 -14.70 -31.28 5.62
C LEU A 83 -15.03 -30.07 4.74
N SER A 84 -15.17 -28.90 5.35
CA SER A 84 -15.40 -27.64 4.64
C SER A 84 -14.11 -26.82 4.57
N GLN A 85 -14.03 -25.94 3.57
CA GLN A 85 -12.88 -25.10 3.30
C GLN A 85 -13.24 -23.61 3.16
N ARG A 86 -12.34 -22.73 3.59
CA ARG A 86 -12.52 -21.28 3.54
C ARG A 86 -11.20 -20.57 3.35
N TYR A 87 -11.19 -19.50 2.57
CA TYR A 87 -10.07 -18.57 2.54
C TYR A 87 -10.54 -17.18 2.94
N TYR A 88 -9.61 -16.37 3.41
CA TYR A 88 -9.89 -15.04 3.93
C TYR A 88 -9.22 -14.00 3.05
N SER A 89 -9.99 -13.02 2.59
CA SER A 89 -9.47 -11.89 1.86
C SER A 89 -9.76 -10.57 2.56
N CYS A 90 -8.85 -9.63 2.40
CA CYS A 90 -9.03 -8.24 2.78
C CYS A 90 -8.52 -7.36 1.64
N TYR A 91 -9.33 -6.41 1.22
CA TYR A 91 -8.95 -5.46 0.17
C TYR A 91 -9.13 -4.01 0.59
N LEU A 92 -8.22 -3.18 0.07
CA LEU A 92 -8.23 -1.74 0.17
C LEU A 92 -8.79 -1.18 -1.13
N TYR A 93 -9.98 -0.58 -1.03
CA TYR A 93 -10.70 0.01 -2.12
C TYR A 93 -10.58 1.54 -2.07
N ASN A 94 -10.36 2.15 -3.22
CA ASN A 94 -10.36 3.59 -3.38
C ASN A 94 -11.67 4.01 -4.05
N GLY A 95 -12.59 4.57 -3.27
CA GLY A 95 -13.89 5.02 -3.77
C GLY A 95 -13.84 6.21 -4.74
N VAL A 96 -12.76 7.01 -4.73
CA VAL A 96 -12.58 8.11 -5.70
C VAL A 96 -12.25 7.57 -7.09
N GLN A 97 -11.45 6.51 -7.14
CA GLN A 97 -11.01 5.88 -8.39
C GLN A 97 -11.88 4.69 -8.81
N ASP A 98 -12.82 4.27 -7.95
CA ASP A 98 -13.60 3.04 -8.09
C ASP A 98 -12.70 1.83 -8.39
N LEU A 99 -11.71 1.61 -7.51
CA LEU A 99 -10.65 0.62 -7.76
C LEU A 99 -10.18 -0.09 -6.49
N GLU A 100 -10.10 -1.42 -6.55
CA GLU A 100 -9.35 -2.23 -5.58
C GLU A 100 -7.85 -1.96 -5.76
N ARG A 101 -7.25 -1.22 -4.83
CA ARG A 101 -5.83 -0.82 -4.91
C ARG A 101 -4.90 -1.88 -4.36
N PHE A 102 -5.36 -2.65 -3.37
CA PHE A 102 -4.60 -3.73 -2.78
C PHE A 102 -5.51 -4.82 -2.27
N ARG A 103 -5.06 -6.07 -2.34
CA ARG A 103 -5.74 -7.21 -1.73
C ARG A 103 -4.73 -8.21 -1.20
N MET A 104 -4.99 -8.68 0.01
CA MET A 104 -4.35 -9.85 0.58
C MET A 104 -5.35 -11.00 0.63
N VAL A 105 -4.93 -12.17 0.18
CA VAL A 105 -5.63 -13.44 0.40
C VAL A 105 -4.73 -14.32 1.24
N LYS A 106 -5.26 -14.82 2.36
CA LYS A 106 -4.63 -15.88 3.15
C LYS A 106 -5.25 -17.20 2.73
N GLY A 107 -4.44 -18.26 2.71
CA GLY A 107 -4.78 -19.57 2.15
C GLY A 107 -6.01 -20.26 2.76
N THR A 108 -6.15 -21.56 2.51
CA THR A 108 -7.35 -22.28 2.90
C THR A 108 -7.28 -22.84 4.33
N LEU A 109 -8.23 -22.43 5.17
CA LEU A 109 -8.60 -23.06 6.44
C LEU A 109 -9.58 -24.22 6.17
N SER A 110 -9.28 -25.40 6.71
CA SER A 110 -10.16 -26.56 6.67
C SER A 110 -10.78 -26.80 8.05
N TYR A 111 -12.07 -27.12 8.12
CA TYR A 111 -12.80 -27.32 9.37
C TYR A 111 -13.96 -28.31 9.23
N GLU A 112 -14.31 -28.99 10.32
CA GLU A 112 -15.39 -29.99 10.40
C GLU A 112 -16.52 -29.50 11.30
N ALA A 113 -17.27 -28.50 10.84
CA ALA A 113 -18.38 -27.88 11.58
C ALA A 113 -19.32 -27.16 10.61
N PRO A 114 -20.58 -26.85 11.00
CA PRO A 114 -21.49 -26.08 10.15
C PRO A 114 -20.97 -24.66 9.82
N GLN A 115 -20.07 -24.13 10.64
CA GLN A 115 -19.44 -22.82 10.48
C GLN A 115 -18.03 -22.84 11.08
N VAL A 116 -17.20 -21.87 10.69
CA VAL A 116 -15.87 -21.71 11.30
C VAL A 116 -16.05 -21.27 12.74
N VAL A 117 -15.45 -21.99 13.68
CA VAL A 117 -15.39 -21.56 15.08
C VAL A 117 -14.33 -20.46 15.23
N PRO A 118 -14.54 -19.43 16.07
CA PRO A 118 -13.61 -18.30 16.21
C PRO A 118 -12.15 -18.73 16.48
N ASP A 119 -11.94 -19.69 17.37
CA ASP A 119 -10.59 -20.18 17.71
C ASP A 119 -9.84 -20.78 16.53
N ALA A 120 -10.56 -21.41 15.58
CA ALA A 120 -9.96 -21.93 14.36
C ALA A 120 -9.51 -20.79 13.44
N MET A 121 -10.31 -19.72 13.33
CA MET A 121 -9.92 -18.51 12.62
C MET A 121 -8.71 -17.84 13.29
N TYR A 122 -8.71 -17.67 14.61
CA TYR A 122 -7.62 -17.03 15.35
C TYR A 122 -6.30 -17.81 15.18
N THR A 123 -6.35 -19.14 15.28
CA THR A 123 -5.19 -20.00 15.07
C THR A 123 -4.67 -19.93 13.63
N PHE A 124 -5.56 -19.72 12.67
CA PHE A 124 -5.20 -19.66 11.24
C PHE A 124 -4.25 -18.50 10.88
N PHE A 125 -4.32 -17.41 11.64
CA PHE A 125 -3.53 -16.19 11.45
C PHE A 125 -2.30 -16.09 12.37
N THR A 126 -1.93 -17.16 13.08
CA THR A 126 -0.82 -17.18 14.04
C THR A 126 0.47 -16.50 13.49
N PRO A 127 1.17 -15.67 14.26
CA PRO A 127 2.46 -15.10 13.85
C PRO A 127 3.44 -16.17 13.37
N SER A 128 3.86 -16.06 12.11
CA SER A 128 4.77 -17.00 11.43
C SER A 128 5.19 -16.42 10.09
N THR A 129 6.20 -17.04 9.49
CA THR A 129 6.49 -16.88 8.06
C THR A 129 5.57 -17.78 7.24
N TYR A 130 5.04 -17.24 6.15
CA TYR A 130 4.15 -17.91 5.21
C TYR A 130 4.73 -17.86 3.79
N ALA A 131 4.29 -18.79 2.95
CA ALA A 131 4.76 -18.88 1.58
C ALA A 131 3.84 -18.11 0.64
N TYR A 132 4.41 -17.39 -0.32
CA TYR A 132 3.64 -16.91 -1.45
C TYR A 132 3.18 -18.08 -2.31
N GLY A 133 1.92 -18.04 -2.75
CA GLY A 133 1.35 -19.07 -3.59
C GLY A 133 -0.16 -19.00 -3.58
N VAL A 134 -0.78 -19.79 -4.46
CA VAL A 134 -2.24 -19.80 -4.57
C VAL A 134 -2.88 -20.22 -3.24
N ALA A 135 -4.01 -19.60 -2.91
CA ALA A 135 -4.71 -19.78 -1.64
C ALA A 135 -5.07 -21.25 -1.36
N THR A 136 -5.23 -22.05 -2.42
CA THR A 136 -5.53 -23.49 -2.35
C THR A 136 -4.39 -24.35 -1.79
N LEU A 137 -3.19 -23.81 -1.54
CA LEU A 137 -2.06 -24.52 -0.91
C LEU A 137 -2.23 -24.73 0.62
N GLY A 138 -3.47 -24.78 1.11
CA GLY A 138 -3.79 -24.88 2.54
C GLY A 138 -3.37 -23.63 3.33
N GLY A 139 -3.17 -23.79 4.64
CA GLY A 139 -2.93 -22.65 5.54
C GLY A 139 -1.61 -21.91 5.35
N GLN A 140 -0.78 -22.28 4.37
CA GLN A 140 0.51 -21.64 4.12
C GLN A 140 0.51 -20.62 2.98
N GLY A 141 -0.50 -20.63 2.10
CA GLY A 141 -0.54 -19.73 0.94
C GLY A 141 -0.86 -18.28 1.32
N VAL A 142 -0.14 -17.33 0.72
CA VAL A 142 -0.44 -15.91 0.72
C VAL A 142 -0.42 -15.39 -0.71
N GLU A 143 -1.48 -14.68 -1.10
CA GLU A 143 -1.54 -13.94 -2.35
C GLU A 143 -1.66 -12.45 -2.06
N LEU A 144 -0.82 -11.65 -2.72
CA LEU A 144 -0.96 -10.21 -2.71
C LEU A 144 -1.26 -9.73 -4.13
N THR A 145 -2.21 -8.82 -4.25
CA THR A 145 -2.51 -8.09 -5.47
C THR A 145 -2.36 -6.61 -5.21
N TYR A 146 -1.61 -5.91 -6.07
CA TYR A 146 -1.54 -4.45 -6.11
C TYR A 146 -2.09 -4.00 -7.45
N THR A 147 -3.01 -3.03 -7.44
CA THR A 147 -3.50 -2.39 -8.65
C THR A 147 -2.96 -0.97 -8.73
N ASP A 148 -2.23 -0.69 -9.79
CA ASP A 148 -1.65 0.63 -10.00
C ASP A 148 -2.72 1.68 -10.37
N PRO A 149 -2.39 2.98 -10.34
CA PRO A 149 -3.37 4.03 -10.64
C PRO A 149 -3.97 3.97 -12.05
N THR A 150 -3.39 3.18 -12.97
CA THR A 150 -3.91 2.98 -14.33
C THR A 150 -4.87 1.80 -14.43
N GLY A 151 -5.08 1.06 -13.34
CA GLY A 151 -5.96 -0.10 -13.27
C GLY A 151 -5.27 -1.42 -13.61
N VAL A 152 -3.94 -1.44 -13.77
CA VAL A 152 -3.21 -2.68 -14.05
C VAL A 152 -2.94 -3.42 -12.74
N ALA A 153 -3.38 -4.67 -12.69
CA ALA A 153 -3.16 -5.56 -11.55
C ALA A 153 -1.82 -6.29 -11.64
N TRP A 154 -1.11 -6.30 -10.52
CA TRP A 154 0.17 -6.96 -10.33
C TRP A 154 0.01 -7.95 -9.18
N ARG A 155 0.40 -9.23 -9.37
CA ARG A 155 0.11 -10.32 -8.44
C ARG A 155 1.36 -11.11 -8.08
N THR A 156 1.42 -11.62 -6.87
CA THR A 156 2.54 -12.48 -6.43
C THR A 156 2.43 -13.91 -6.97
N THR A 157 1.24 -14.38 -7.32
CA THR A 157 0.98 -15.78 -7.73
C THR A 157 1.52 -16.16 -9.10
N CYS A 158 1.80 -15.19 -9.98
CA CYS A 158 2.34 -15.44 -11.32
C CYS A 158 3.82 -15.04 -11.47
N ALA A 159 4.49 -14.68 -10.37
CA ALA A 159 5.91 -14.37 -10.32
C ALA A 159 6.69 -15.42 -9.52
N GLY A 160 7.97 -15.61 -9.84
CA GLY A 160 8.89 -16.35 -8.97
C GLY A 160 9.22 -15.56 -7.70
N GLN A 161 9.27 -16.24 -6.56
CA GLN A 161 9.36 -15.63 -5.21
C GLN A 161 10.68 -15.96 -4.48
N SER A 162 11.76 -16.18 -5.22
CA SER A 162 13.03 -16.74 -4.69
C SER A 162 13.75 -15.87 -3.65
N ALA A 163 13.41 -14.58 -3.55
CA ALA A 163 13.96 -13.64 -2.57
C ALA A 163 12.86 -12.95 -1.74
N SER A 164 11.66 -13.50 -1.77
CA SER A 164 10.47 -12.88 -1.20
C SER A 164 10.14 -13.50 0.15
N THR A 165 9.65 -12.68 1.07
CA THR A 165 9.26 -13.07 2.44
C THR A 165 7.89 -12.52 2.75
N PHE A 166 7.13 -13.24 3.58
CA PHE A 166 5.90 -12.76 4.17
C PHE A 166 5.84 -13.28 5.61
N THR A 167 5.84 -12.38 6.58
CA THR A 167 5.84 -12.74 7.99
C THR A 167 4.75 -11.98 8.70
N ILE A 168 3.78 -12.70 9.26
CA ILE A 168 2.86 -12.12 10.23
C ILE A 168 3.64 -11.94 11.52
N VAL A 169 3.78 -10.69 11.97
CA VAL A 169 4.59 -10.31 13.13
C VAL A 169 3.74 -10.02 14.36
N ASP A 170 2.48 -9.64 14.17
CA ASP A 170 1.56 -9.35 15.26
C ASP A 170 0.11 -9.60 14.84
N VAL A 171 -0.73 -9.94 15.81
CA VAL A 171 -2.13 -10.31 15.61
C VAL A 171 -2.98 -9.83 16.78
N GLU A 172 -4.10 -9.19 16.47
CA GLU A 172 -5.13 -8.84 17.45
C GLU A 172 -6.44 -9.54 17.09
N ASN A 173 -6.97 -10.32 18.04
CA ASN A 173 -8.25 -11.01 17.90
C ASN A 173 -9.35 -10.20 18.58
N GLY A 174 -10.54 -10.17 17.99
CA GLY A 174 -11.68 -9.53 18.61
C GLY A 174 -13.01 -10.00 18.03
N SER A 175 -14.09 -9.42 18.52
CA SER A 175 -15.44 -9.67 18.00
C SER A 175 -16.30 -8.44 18.19
N ASP A 176 -17.17 -8.18 17.23
CA ASP A 176 -18.17 -7.11 17.27
C ASP A 176 -19.52 -7.62 16.77
N GLY A 177 -20.48 -6.71 16.55
CA GLY A 177 -21.82 -7.05 16.06
C GLY A 177 -21.88 -7.71 14.68
N LEU A 178 -20.76 -7.76 13.94
CA LEU A 178 -20.65 -8.43 12.64
C LEU A 178 -20.04 -9.84 12.73
N GLY A 179 -19.50 -10.23 13.88
CA GLY A 179 -18.82 -11.51 14.08
C GLY A 179 -17.39 -11.36 14.63
N PRO A 180 -16.62 -12.46 14.65
CA PRO A 180 -15.22 -12.46 15.09
C PRO A 180 -14.34 -11.92 13.97
N TYR A 181 -13.24 -11.29 14.37
CA TYR A 181 -12.28 -10.69 13.47
C TYR A 181 -10.86 -10.89 13.96
N VAL A 182 -9.93 -10.77 13.02
CA VAL A 182 -8.49 -10.79 13.27
C VAL A 182 -7.87 -9.61 12.53
N ILE A 183 -7.14 -8.76 13.25
CA ILE A 183 -6.25 -7.76 12.66
C ILE A 183 -4.87 -8.38 12.59
N VAL A 184 -4.22 -8.28 11.43
CA VAL A 184 -2.92 -8.87 11.14
C VAL A 184 -1.97 -7.76 10.79
N LYS A 185 -0.84 -7.67 11.49
CA LYS A 185 0.32 -6.93 11.04
C LYS A 185 1.33 -7.88 10.42
N ALA A 186 1.77 -7.58 9.20
CA ALA A 186 2.77 -8.39 8.52
C ALA A 186 3.82 -7.53 7.83
N ASP A 187 5.05 -8.02 7.85
CA ASP A 187 6.18 -7.50 7.07
C ASP A 187 6.38 -8.38 5.84
N PHE A 188 6.73 -7.76 4.71
CA PHE A 188 6.87 -8.48 3.46
C PHE A 188 7.90 -7.89 2.49
N THR A 189 8.47 -8.77 1.68
CA THR A 189 9.20 -8.47 0.45
C THR A 189 8.61 -9.38 -0.63
N ALA A 190 8.27 -8.86 -1.81
CA ALA A 190 7.52 -9.60 -2.81
C ALA A 190 7.94 -9.24 -4.23
N THR A 191 7.91 -10.23 -5.12
CA THR A 191 7.90 -9.96 -6.56
C THR A 191 6.44 -9.95 -7.03
N PHE A 192 5.98 -8.81 -7.54
CA PHE A 192 4.69 -8.72 -8.21
C PHE A 192 4.87 -8.88 -9.72
N ALA A 193 3.95 -9.57 -10.39
CA ALA A 193 3.97 -9.70 -11.84
C ALA A 193 2.61 -9.35 -12.46
N ASN A 194 2.64 -8.75 -13.64
CA ASN A 194 1.47 -8.73 -14.51
C ASN A 194 1.37 -10.10 -15.19
N CYS A 195 0.33 -10.86 -14.84
CA CYS A 195 0.22 -12.25 -15.29
C CYS A 195 -0.02 -12.41 -16.80
N SER A 196 -0.41 -11.33 -17.51
CA SER A 196 -0.61 -11.35 -18.96
C SER A 196 0.66 -11.05 -19.74
N THR A 197 1.56 -10.24 -19.20
CA THR A 197 2.79 -9.80 -19.91
C THR A 197 4.06 -10.44 -19.35
N GLY A 198 4.03 -10.95 -18.11
CA GLY A 198 5.21 -11.43 -17.40
C GLY A 198 6.11 -10.31 -16.87
N ALA A 199 5.74 -9.03 -17.07
CA ALA A 199 6.47 -7.91 -16.49
C ALA A 199 6.42 -7.97 -14.96
N THR A 200 7.55 -7.67 -14.31
CA THR A 200 7.69 -7.77 -12.86
C THR A 200 7.99 -6.43 -12.22
N LYS A 201 7.57 -6.29 -10.96
CA LYS A 201 7.96 -5.22 -10.03
C LYS A 201 8.39 -5.83 -8.72
N THR A 202 9.35 -5.22 -8.04
CA THR A 202 9.81 -5.69 -6.72
C THR A 202 9.34 -4.75 -5.64
N ALA A 203 8.68 -5.31 -4.63
CA ALA A 203 8.32 -4.61 -3.40
C ALA A 203 9.31 -4.99 -2.29
N SER A 204 9.89 -3.98 -1.65
CA SER A 204 10.69 -4.09 -0.43
C SER A 204 10.11 -3.25 0.70
N ASP A 205 10.56 -3.50 1.93
CA ASP A 205 10.12 -2.78 3.15
C ASP A 205 8.59 -2.70 3.26
N GLY A 206 7.92 -3.78 2.84
CA GLY A 206 6.48 -3.89 2.86
C GLY A 206 5.99 -4.08 4.29
N VAL A 207 5.03 -3.28 4.71
CA VAL A 207 4.29 -3.43 5.97
C VAL A 207 2.81 -3.33 5.66
N LEU A 208 2.01 -4.27 6.16
CA LEU A 208 0.56 -4.18 6.11
C LEU A 208 -0.05 -4.36 7.49
N VAL A 209 -1.20 -3.72 7.69
CA VAL A 209 -2.10 -3.93 8.81
C VAL A 209 -3.49 -4.07 8.23
N LEU A 210 -4.04 -5.28 8.24
CA LEU A 210 -5.33 -5.60 7.60
C LEU A 210 -6.23 -6.40 8.51
N ARG A 211 -7.54 -6.22 8.36
CA ARG A 211 -8.56 -6.94 9.11
C ARG A 211 -9.23 -8.02 8.28
N PHE A 212 -9.35 -9.20 8.86
CA PHE A 212 -10.09 -10.33 8.33
C PHE A 212 -11.26 -10.64 9.25
N ARG A 213 -12.37 -11.13 8.68
CA ARG A 213 -13.62 -11.35 9.39
C ARG A 213 -14.26 -12.67 8.98
N GLU A 214 -14.94 -13.29 9.93
CA GLU A 214 -15.92 -14.33 9.68
C GLU A 214 -17.31 -13.72 9.92
N PHE A 215 -18.24 -13.96 8.99
CA PHE A 215 -19.62 -13.51 9.12
C PHE A 215 -20.49 -14.68 9.56
N PHE A 216 -21.37 -14.41 10.54
CA PHE A 216 -22.39 -15.34 11.03
C PHE A 216 -23.78 -14.99 10.53
#